data_AF-A0A392N9Q7-F1
#
_entry.id   AF-A0A392N9Q7-F1
#
_cell.length_a   1.000
_cell.length_b   1.000
_cell.length_c   1.000
_cell.angle_alpha   90.00
_cell.angle_beta   90.00
_cell.angle_gamma   90.00
#
_symmetry.space_group_name_H-M   'P 1'
#
loop_
_entity.id
_entity.type
_entity.pdbx_description
1 polymer ?
#
loop_
_entity_poly.entity_id
_entity_poly.type
_entity_poly.pdbx_seq_one_letter_code
_entity_poly.pdbx_strand_id
1 'polypeptide(L)'
;MNLSEQPRLPASFRGGKSGSKDTMKLLVDKVNLNSQILLSQTVTIIAVVVNNALLELCNGTDGESPLAHIALEGLWVSYRMTSLSETDLFVTIPKFSILDVRLDTKPEMRLMLGSSSDAFKQTQKVPFTFNPGSFRRTTSEPGIDDTPISTMLLMDYRWRTSSQSFVIRAQQPRVLVVPDFLLAVAEFFVPALGALTGREETTDPMNDPISKNSSIVLMEAVYRQDEDVVHLSPSKQLVADCVDIDEYTYDGCGKVICLSVETDTKEVRSTRFRPIVVIGRGKRLRFVNVKIE
;
A
#
# COMPACT_ATOMS: atom_id res chain seq x y z
N MET A 1 0.49 -1.25 17.04
CA MET A 1 1.44 -0.97 15.94
C MET A 1 1.10 0.43 15.50
N ASN A 2 1.94 1.42 15.83
CA ASN A 2 1.65 2.81 15.54
C ASN A 2 1.99 3.07 14.06
N LEU A 3 1.16 3.84 13.37
CA LEU A 3 1.29 4.12 11.93
C LEU A 3 2.46 5.07 11.61
N SER A 4 3.15 5.57 12.64
CA SER A 4 4.16 6.64 12.57
C SER A 4 5.40 6.34 13.44
N GLU A 5 5.74 5.07 13.67
CA GLU A 5 7.00 4.70 14.35
C GLU A 5 8.20 5.03 13.45
N GLN A 6 9.18 5.78 13.99
CA GLN A 6 10.42 6.09 13.29
C GLN A 6 11.18 4.76 13.01
N PRO A 7 11.61 4.49 11.76
CA PRO A 7 12.20 3.21 11.42
C PRO A 7 13.47 2.96 12.24
N ARG A 8 13.48 1.87 13.00
CA ARG A 8 14.69 1.40 13.70
C ARG A 8 15.68 0.87 12.68
N LEU A 9 16.59 1.74 12.23
CA LEU A 9 17.67 1.35 11.32
C LEU A 9 18.62 0.38 12.04
N PRO A 10 18.90 -0.81 11.47
CA PRO A 10 19.91 -1.70 12.03
C PRO A 10 21.29 -1.05 11.96
N ALA A 11 22.16 -1.39 12.91
CA ALA A 11 23.53 -0.89 12.95
C ALA A 11 24.27 -1.19 11.63
N SER A 12 25.01 -0.20 11.12
CA SER A 12 25.81 -0.32 9.90
C SER A 12 26.72 -1.55 9.94
N PHE A 13 26.65 -2.37 8.89
CA PHE A 13 27.43 -3.60 8.72
C PHE A 13 28.96 -3.40 8.64
N ARG A 14 29.47 -2.17 8.78
CA ARG A 14 30.91 -1.89 8.84
C ARG A 14 31.44 -1.85 10.27
N GLY A 15 31.16 -2.90 11.04
CA GLY A 15 32.00 -3.34 12.15
C GLY A 15 32.98 -4.40 11.61
N GLY A 16 34.23 -3.99 11.36
CA GLY A 16 35.17 -4.81 10.58
C GLY A 16 35.70 -6.06 11.29
N LYS A 17 36.01 -7.10 10.49
CA LYS A 17 37.18 -7.96 10.68
C LYS A 17 37.85 -8.25 9.33
N SER A 18 39.17 -8.23 9.40
CA SER A 18 40.18 -8.25 8.33
C SER A 18 40.08 -9.44 7.37
N GLY A 19 40.35 -9.18 6.08
CA GLY A 19 40.76 -10.23 5.13
C GLY A 19 40.04 -10.25 3.77
N SER A 20 40.25 -9.23 2.92
CA SER A 20 40.15 -9.30 1.44
C SER A 20 40.21 -7.90 0.76
N LYS A 21 40.82 -6.91 1.43
CA LYS A 21 40.73 -5.48 1.07
C LYS A 21 41.51 -5.10 -0.20
N ASP A 22 42.31 -5.99 -0.77
CA ASP A 22 43.25 -5.64 -1.83
C ASP A 22 42.72 -5.93 -3.24
N THR A 23 41.77 -6.85 -3.41
CA THR A 23 41.24 -7.21 -4.74
C THR A 23 40.18 -6.23 -5.24
N MET A 24 39.34 -5.67 -4.36
CA MET A 24 38.35 -4.66 -4.74
C MET A 24 38.94 -3.25 -4.88
N LYS A 25 40.00 -2.91 -4.12
CA LYS A 25 40.71 -1.64 -4.32
C LYS A 25 41.37 -1.56 -5.69
N LEU A 26 41.94 -2.66 -6.17
CA LEU A 26 42.66 -2.69 -7.45
C LEU A 26 41.72 -2.54 -8.67
N LEU A 27 40.46 -3.00 -8.56
CA LEU A 27 39.42 -2.79 -9.57
C LEU A 27 38.83 -1.37 -9.52
N VAL A 28 38.79 -0.74 -8.34
CA VAL A 28 38.34 0.65 -8.17
C VAL A 28 39.41 1.66 -8.61
N ASP A 29 40.69 1.35 -8.38
CA ASP A 29 41.81 2.24 -8.73
C ASP A 29 42.15 2.22 -10.23
N LYS A 30 41.90 1.12 -10.95
CA LYS A 30 42.15 1.05 -12.41
C LYS A 30 41.14 1.77 -13.30
N VAL A 31 39.97 2.14 -12.77
CA VAL A 31 38.94 2.85 -13.55
C VAL A 31 39.10 4.38 -13.42
N ASN A 32 40.00 4.87 -12.57
CA ASN A 32 39.91 6.26 -12.06
C ASN A 32 41.14 7.15 -12.30
N LEU A 33 42.02 6.83 -13.25
CA LEU A 33 43.26 7.61 -13.44
C LEU A 33 43.25 8.65 -14.56
N ASN A 34 42.21 8.75 -15.39
CA ASN A 34 42.27 9.60 -16.60
C ASN A 34 41.22 10.70 -16.75
N SER A 35 40.57 11.14 -15.69
CA SER A 35 39.78 12.39 -15.76
C SER A 35 39.79 13.14 -14.45
N GLN A 36 40.80 14.01 -14.31
CA GLN A 36 40.77 15.13 -13.38
C GLN A 36 39.58 16.03 -13.75
N ILE A 37 38.60 16.13 -12.86
CA ILE A 37 37.92 17.34 -12.35
C ILE A 37 36.90 16.85 -11.31
N LEU A 38 37.22 17.10 -10.04
CA LEU A 38 36.38 16.86 -8.87
C LEU A 38 35.09 17.69 -8.97
N LEU A 39 34.03 17.11 -9.52
CA LEU A 39 32.67 17.44 -9.10
C LEU A 39 32.30 16.40 -8.04
N SER A 40 31.98 16.84 -6.83
CA SER A 40 31.40 15.96 -5.81
C SER A 40 30.06 15.46 -6.34
N GLN A 41 30.07 14.31 -7.00
CA GLN A 41 28.84 13.70 -7.53
C GLN A 41 28.09 13.09 -6.37
N THR A 42 26.96 13.71 -6.00
CA THR A 42 26.06 13.12 -5.02
C THR A 42 25.24 12.05 -5.73
N VAL A 43 25.21 10.85 -5.17
CA VAL A 43 24.38 9.74 -5.66
C VAL A 43 23.43 9.36 -4.53
N THR A 44 22.13 9.47 -4.79
CA THR A 44 21.07 9.06 -3.87
C THR A 44 20.51 7.73 -4.36
N ILE A 45 20.44 6.73 -3.47
CA ILE A 45 19.85 5.43 -3.77
C ILE A 45 18.78 5.15 -2.71
N ILE A 46 17.57 4.84 -3.18
CA ILE A 46 16.44 4.41 -2.37
C ILE A 46 16.08 3.00 -2.80
N ALA A 47 16.12 2.06 -1.88
CA ALA A 47 15.70 0.68 -2.13
C ALA A 47 14.51 0.33 -1.23
N VAL A 48 13.46 -0.23 -1.83
CA VAL A 48 12.24 -0.66 -1.15
C VAL A 48 12.04 -2.14 -1.41
N VAL A 49 11.80 -2.90 -0.34
CA VAL A 49 11.49 -4.33 -0.41
C VAL A 49 10.16 -4.56 0.29
N VAL A 50 9.20 -5.11 -0.43
CA VAL A 50 7.91 -5.52 0.11
C VAL A 50 7.81 -7.04 -0.04
N ASN A 51 7.90 -7.74 1.09
CA ASN A 51 7.83 -9.20 1.09
C ASN A 51 6.46 -9.69 0.64
N ASN A 52 5.40 -9.14 1.22
CA ASN A 52 4.02 -9.46 0.87
C ASN A 52 3.15 -8.20 1.03
N ALA A 53 2.25 -7.98 0.09
CA ALA A 53 1.15 -7.01 0.21
C ALA A 53 -0.14 -7.67 -0.27
N LEU A 54 -1.23 -7.41 0.45
CA LEU A 54 -2.57 -7.88 0.13
C LEU A 54 -3.52 -6.68 0.17
N LEU A 55 -4.28 -6.51 -0.89
CA LEU A 55 -5.37 -5.56 -0.99
C LEU A 55 -6.67 -6.32 -1.24
N GLU A 56 -7.65 -6.13 -0.38
CA GLU A 56 -9.01 -6.63 -0.55
C GLU A 56 -9.88 -5.50 -1.09
N LEU A 57 -10.44 -5.70 -2.28
CA LEU A 57 -11.44 -4.80 -2.86
C LEU A 57 -12.82 -5.27 -2.40
N CYS A 58 -13.65 -4.34 -1.94
CA CYS A 58 -15.04 -4.59 -1.57
C CYS A 58 -15.99 -3.74 -2.41
N ASN A 59 -17.22 -4.21 -2.58
CA ASN A 59 -18.29 -3.39 -3.15
C ASN A 59 -18.91 -2.49 -2.08
N GLY A 60 -19.19 -1.24 -2.45
CA GLY A 60 -19.85 -0.27 -1.58
C GLY A 60 -18.90 0.46 -0.62
N THR A 61 -19.38 1.54 -0.01
CA THR A 61 -18.61 2.36 0.95
C THR A 61 -18.41 1.66 2.29
N ASP A 62 -19.30 0.73 2.64
CA ASP A 62 -19.34 0.10 3.97
C ASP A 62 -18.66 -1.27 4.01
N GLY A 63 -18.15 -1.75 2.86
CA GLY A 63 -17.41 -3.01 2.77
C GLY A 63 -18.29 -4.27 2.77
N GLU A 64 -19.55 -4.12 2.37
CA GLU A 64 -20.63 -5.13 2.48
C GLU A 64 -20.34 -6.48 1.80
N SER A 65 -19.52 -6.50 0.74
CA SER A 65 -19.15 -7.75 0.08
C SER A 65 -17.75 -7.70 -0.55
N PRO A 66 -16.90 -8.72 -0.35
CA PRO A 66 -15.58 -8.77 -0.97
C PRO A 66 -15.72 -9.04 -2.47
N LEU A 67 -15.07 -8.20 -3.27
CA LEU A 67 -15.02 -8.28 -4.72
C LEU A 67 -13.77 -9.05 -5.15
N ALA A 68 -12.58 -8.55 -4.80
CA ALA A 68 -11.32 -9.07 -5.30
C ALA A 68 -10.21 -9.13 -4.24
N HIS A 69 -9.30 -10.09 -4.36
CA HIS A 69 -8.02 -10.09 -3.66
C HIS A 69 -6.88 -9.82 -4.63
N ILE A 70 -6.07 -8.81 -4.31
CA ILE A 70 -4.89 -8.43 -5.06
C ILE A 70 -3.68 -8.70 -4.17
N ALA A 71 -2.85 -9.66 -4.57
CA ALA A 71 -1.68 -10.06 -3.81
C ALA A 71 -0.40 -9.81 -4.60
N LEU A 72 0.62 -9.32 -3.90
CA LEU A 72 1.94 -9.00 -4.41
C LEU A 72 3.00 -9.62 -3.49
N GLU A 73 3.91 -10.44 -4.04
CA GLU A 73 4.99 -11.05 -3.26
C GLU A 73 6.36 -10.69 -3.84
N GLY A 74 7.27 -10.27 -2.95
CA GLY A 74 8.68 -10.05 -3.25
C GLY A 74 8.96 -8.81 -4.11
N LEU A 75 8.10 -7.79 -4.07
CA LEU A 75 8.37 -6.53 -4.78
C LEU A 75 9.70 -5.95 -4.31
N TRP A 76 10.55 -5.64 -5.29
CA TRP A 76 11.81 -4.94 -5.09
C TRP A 76 11.86 -3.74 -6.01
N VAL A 77 12.10 -2.57 -5.43
CA VAL A 77 12.26 -1.31 -6.16
C VAL A 77 13.58 -0.68 -5.78
N SER A 78 14.37 -0.25 -6.76
CA SER A 78 15.57 0.55 -6.54
C SER A 78 15.51 1.79 -7.41
N TYR A 79 15.49 2.95 -6.76
CA TYR A 79 15.60 4.25 -7.39
C TYR A 79 16.98 4.82 -7.11
N ARG A 80 17.69 5.22 -8.16
CA ARG A 80 18.99 5.89 -8.08
C ARG A 80 18.91 7.22 -8.82
N MET A 81 19.41 8.27 -8.19
CA MET A 81 19.55 9.59 -8.81
C MET A 81 20.96 10.14 -8.58
N THR A 82 21.48 10.89 -9.55
CA THR A 82 22.75 11.61 -9.41
C THR A 82 22.55 13.12 -9.49
N SER A 83 23.53 13.89 -8.98
CA SER A 83 23.57 15.35 -9.10
C SER A 83 23.67 15.85 -10.56
N LEU A 84 23.89 14.96 -11.52
CA LEU A 84 23.87 15.25 -12.97
C LEU A 84 22.50 14.93 -13.61
N SER A 85 21.44 14.82 -12.81
CA SER A 85 20.08 14.49 -13.26
C SER A 85 19.95 13.13 -13.98
N GLU A 86 20.91 12.23 -13.76
CA GLU A 86 20.76 10.84 -14.18
C GLU A 86 19.87 10.10 -13.21
N THR A 87 18.90 9.36 -13.73
CA THR A 87 17.98 8.57 -12.92
C THR A 87 17.96 7.13 -13.44
N ASP A 88 18.04 6.16 -12.53
CA ASP A 88 17.78 4.75 -12.81
C ASP A 88 16.67 4.26 -11.87
N LEU A 89 15.66 3.60 -12.42
CA LEU A 89 14.56 2.97 -11.68
C LEU A 89 14.49 1.50 -12.09
N PHE A 90 14.69 0.62 -11.11
CA PHE A 90 14.55 -0.82 -11.27
C PHE A 90 13.34 -1.28 -10.46
N VAL A 91 12.46 -2.06 -11.07
CA VAL A 91 11.30 -2.68 -10.42
C VAL A 91 11.30 -4.16 -10.76
N THR A 92 11.15 -5.00 -9.74
CA THR A 92 10.98 -6.45 -9.87
C THR A 92 9.76 -6.87 -9.09
N ILE A 93 8.82 -7.53 -9.76
CA ILE A 93 7.65 -8.14 -9.15
C ILE A 93 7.71 -9.64 -9.47
N PRO A 94 8.19 -10.46 -8.52
CA PRO A 94 8.25 -11.90 -8.69
C PRO A 94 6.88 -12.52 -8.90
N LYS A 95 5.91 -12.20 -8.02
CA LYS A 95 4.55 -12.72 -8.11
C LYS A 95 3.53 -11.61 -7.88
N PHE A 96 2.52 -11.62 -8.72
CA PHE A 96 1.37 -10.75 -8.61
C PHE A 96 0.12 -11.52 -9.02
N SER A 97 -0.96 -11.40 -8.26
CA SER A 97 -2.21 -12.09 -8.58
C SER A 97 -3.43 -11.24 -8.25
N ILE A 98 -4.47 -11.41 -9.06
CA ILE A 98 -5.79 -10.82 -8.85
C ILE A 98 -6.81 -11.94 -8.91
N LEU A 99 -7.53 -12.12 -7.81
CA LEU A 99 -8.51 -13.18 -7.60
C LEU A 99 -9.92 -12.59 -7.44
N ASP A 100 -10.90 -13.13 -8.16
CA ASP A 100 -12.33 -12.91 -7.92
C ASP A 100 -12.77 -13.79 -6.73
N VAL A 101 -13.26 -13.15 -5.67
CA VAL A 101 -13.67 -13.79 -4.42
C VAL A 101 -15.18 -13.77 -4.20
N ARG A 102 -15.97 -13.38 -5.21
CA ARG A 102 -17.42 -13.44 -5.16
C ARG A 102 -17.89 -14.90 -4.99
N LEU A 103 -18.97 -15.06 -4.23
CA LEU A 103 -19.46 -16.38 -3.80
C LEU A 103 -19.99 -17.24 -4.96
N ASP A 104 -20.47 -16.60 -6.02
CA ASP A 104 -21.05 -17.21 -7.22
C ASP A 104 -20.01 -17.50 -8.32
N THR A 105 -18.78 -16.98 -8.19
CA THR A 105 -17.73 -17.22 -9.18
C THR A 105 -17.17 -18.64 -9.09
N LYS A 106 -17.29 -19.36 -10.20
CA LYS A 106 -16.72 -20.71 -10.38
C LYS A 106 -15.21 -20.69 -10.15
N PRO A 107 -14.63 -21.70 -9.48
CA PRO A 107 -13.21 -21.69 -9.11
C PRO A 107 -12.27 -21.51 -10.31
N GLU A 108 -12.61 -22.08 -11.46
CA GLU A 108 -11.87 -21.92 -12.71
C GLU A 108 -11.85 -20.49 -13.27
N MET A 109 -12.80 -19.63 -12.89
CA MET A 109 -12.91 -18.23 -13.33
C MET A 109 -12.40 -17.23 -12.31
N ARG A 110 -11.85 -17.71 -11.18
CA ARG A 110 -11.40 -16.82 -10.09
C ARG A 110 -10.08 -16.14 -10.40
N LEU A 111 -9.18 -16.77 -11.16
CA LEU A 111 -7.87 -16.19 -11.46
C LEU A 111 -7.95 -15.20 -12.62
N MET A 112 -8.15 -13.92 -12.30
CA MET A 112 -8.11 -12.86 -13.32
C MET A 112 -6.70 -12.62 -13.84
N LEU A 113 -5.71 -12.61 -12.95
CA LEU A 113 -4.32 -12.40 -13.31
C LEU A 113 -3.43 -13.18 -12.35
N GLY A 114 -2.40 -13.85 -12.85
CA GLY A 114 -1.46 -14.60 -12.03
C GLY A 114 -0.37 -15.26 -12.86
N SER A 115 0.57 -15.93 -12.19
CA SER A 115 1.60 -16.71 -12.88
C SER A 115 1.00 -17.98 -13.48
N SER A 116 1.64 -18.52 -14.52
CA SER A 116 1.21 -19.76 -15.16
C SER A 116 1.17 -20.97 -14.22
N SER A 117 1.94 -20.95 -13.13
CA SER A 117 1.97 -21.99 -12.09
C SER A 117 0.80 -21.92 -11.10
N ASP A 118 0.15 -20.77 -10.94
CA ASP A 118 -0.91 -20.55 -9.95
C ASP A 118 -2.22 -21.26 -10.34
N ALA A 119 -2.48 -21.39 -11.64
CA ALA A 119 -3.64 -22.13 -12.17
C ALA A 119 -3.59 -23.64 -11.85
N PHE A 120 -2.39 -24.22 -11.75
CA PHE A 120 -2.22 -25.64 -11.42
C PHE A 120 -2.61 -25.93 -9.97
N LYS A 121 -2.39 -24.95 -9.07
CA LYS A 121 -2.74 -25.04 -7.64
C LYS A 121 -4.24 -24.90 -7.39
N GLN A 122 -4.98 -24.15 -8.23
CA GLN A 122 -6.45 -24.09 -8.16
C GLN A 122 -7.14 -25.39 -8.58
N THR A 123 -6.49 -26.22 -9.40
CA THR A 123 -7.04 -27.51 -9.87
C THR A 123 -6.90 -28.62 -8.82
N GLN A 124 -6.00 -28.46 -7.85
CA GLN A 124 -5.92 -29.35 -6.69
C GLN A 124 -6.93 -28.89 -5.64
N LYS A 125 -7.83 -29.79 -5.24
CA LYS A 125 -8.93 -29.61 -4.27
C LYS A 125 -8.42 -29.22 -2.87
N VAL A 126 -7.92 -28.00 -2.70
CA VAL A 126 -7.69 -27.43 -1.37
C VAL A 126 -8.62 -26.22 -1.26
N PRO A 127 -9.68 -26.28 -0.42
CA PRO A 127 -10.52 -25.12 -0.18
C PRO A 127 -9.64 -24.06 0.48
N PHE A 128 -9.42 -22.95 -0.23
CA PHE A 128 -8.84 -21.74 0.34
C PHE A 128 -9.83 -21.14 1.33
N THR A 129 -9.89 -21.69 2.53
CA THR A 129 -10.42 -20.97 3.69
C THR A 129 -9.35 -19.98 4.13
N PHE A 130 -9.48 -18.73 3.66
CA PHE A 130 -8.73 -17.61 4.19
C PHE A 130 -9.21 -17.34 5.63
N ASN A 131 -8.48 -17.90 6.59
CA ASN A 131 -8.71 -17.65 8.00
C ASN A 131 -7.75 -16.54 8.46
N PRO A 132 -8.23 -15.39 8.96
CA PRO A 132 -7.37 -14.24 9.31
C PRO A 132 -6.33 -14.53 10.41
N GLY A 133 -6.40 -15.70 11.06
CA GLY A 133 -5.46 -16.18 12.07
C GLY A 133 -4.42 -17.19 11.59
N SER A 134 -4.35 -17.53 10.30
CA SER A 134 -3.50 -18.63 9.78
C SER A 134 -2.06 -18.24 9.41
N PHE A 135 -1.53 -17.14 9.94
CA PHE A 135 -0.10 -16.76 9.78
C PHE A 135 0.86 -17.61 10.64
N ARG A 136 0.47 -18.84 11.00
CA ARG A 136 1.37 -19.78 11.67
C ARG A 136 2.06 -20.64 10.61
N ARG A 137 3.24 -20.17 10.20
CA ARG A 137 4.38 -20.91 9.63
C ARG A 137 4.05 -22.39 9.34
N THR A 138 3.58 -22.67 8.13
CA THR A 138 3.63 -24.03 7.59
C THR A 138 5.10 -24.33 7.35
N THR A 139 5.73 -25.04 8.29
CA THR A 139 6.92 -25.83 8.04
C THR A 139 6.59 -26.81 6.92
N SER A 140 6.96 -26.45 5.69
CA SER A 140 6.99 -27.39 4.57
C SER A 140 8.20 -28.31 4.77
N GLU A 141 7.93 -29.61 4.85
CA GLU A 141 8.94 -30.66 4.69
C GLU A 141 9.66 -30.52 3.34
N PRO A 142 10.94 -30.94 3.25
CA PRO A 142 11.79 -30.65 2.11
C PRO A 142 11.50 -31.64 0.99
N GLY A 143 10.79 -31.20 -0.04
CA GLY A 143 10.55 -32.04 -1.20
C GLY A 143 9.74 -31.34 -2.28
N ILE A 144 10.45 -30.89 -3.31
CA ILE A 144 9.92 -30.55 -4.64
C ILE A 144 9.16 -29.20 -4.70
N ASP A 145 9.88 -28.09 -4.56
CA ASP A 145 9.48 -26.85 -5.24
C ASP A 145 10.73 -26.03 -5.65
N ASP A 146 11.66 -26.72 -6.32
CA ASP A 146 12.87 -26.11 -6.93
C ASP A 146 12.58 -25.66 -8.38
N THR A 147 11.32 -25.30 -8.65
CA THR A 147 10.92 -24.73 -9.93
C THR A 147 11.29 -23.25 -9.90
N PRO A 148 12.16 -22.73 -10.80
CA PRO A 148 12.53 -21.33 -10.77
C PRO A 148 11.27 -20.48 -10.92
N ILE A 149 10.97 -19.68 -9.90
CA ILE A 149 9.85 -18.74 -9.92
C ILE A 149 10.19 -17.70 -11.00
N SER A 150 9.55 -17.83 -12.16
CA SER A 150 9.72 -16.86 -13.24
C SER A 150 9.14 -15.53 -12.78
N THR A 151 9.97 -14.49 -12.71
CA THR A 151 9.54 -13.15 -12.29
C THR A 151 8.44 -12.64 -13.22
N MET A 152 7.29 -12.26 -12.66
CA MET A 152 6.14 -11.81 -13.42
C MET A 152 6.37 -10.47 -14.12
N LEU A 153 7.06 -9.51 -13.48
CA LEU A 153 7.41 -8.22 -14.09
C LEU A 153 8.83 -7.79 -13.70
N LEU A 154 9.60 -7.38 -14.69
CA LEU A 154 10.86 -6.67 -14.55
C LEU A 154 10.77 -5.36 -15.34
N MET A 155 11.12 -4.26 -14.71
CA MET A 155 11.24 -2.96 -15.38
C MET A 155 12.59 -2.36 -15.03
N ASP A 156 13.30 -1.92 -16.08
CA ASP A 156 14.52 -1.13 -15.99
C ASP A 156 14.27 0.17 -16.77
N TYR A 157 14.29 1.28 -16.06
CA TYR A 157 14.12 2.60 -16.63
C TYR A 157 15.35 3.44 -16.34
N ARG A 158 15.94 3.99 -17.38
CA ARG A 158 17.13 4.82 -17.30
C ARG A 158 16.87 6.11 -18.04
N TRP A 159 16.94 7.19 -17.28
CA TRP A 159 16.80 8.54 -17.78
C TRP A 159 18.15 9.25 -17.68
N ARG A 160 18.54 9.89 -18.78
CA ARG A 160 19.72 10.73 -18.91
C ARG A 160 19.31 12.00 -19.65
N THR A 161 20.12 13.05 -19.54
CA THR A 161 19.83 14.34 -20.17
C THR A 161 19.68 14.25 -21.70
N SER A 162 20.42 13.34 -22.34
CA SER A 162 20.42 13.16 -23.80
C SER A 162 19.70 11.89 -24.28
N SER A 163 19.29 11.00 -23.38
CA SER A 163 18.71 9.71 -23.75
C SER A 163 17.79 9.16 -22.68
N GLN A 164 16.82 8.36 -23.12
CA GLN A 164 15.90 7.66 -22.25
C GLN A 164 15.77 6.25 -22.78
N SER A 165 15.90 5.27 -21.89
CA SER A 165 15.69 3.86 -22.23
C SER A 165 14.80 3.24 -21.18
N PHE A 166 13.78 2.52 -21.63
CA PHE A 166 12.94 1.71 -20.77
C PHE A 166 12.90 0.29 -21.33
N VAL A 167 13.05 -0.69 -20.45
CA VAL A 167 12.92 -2.10 -20.76
C VAL A 167 11.92 -2.67 -19.79
N ILE A 168 10.83 -3.21 -20.33
CA ILE A 168 9.82 -3.91 -19.56
C ILE A 168 9.81 -5.36 -20.05
N ARG A 169 9.95 -6.30 -19.13
CA ARG A 169 9.75 -7.72 -19.37
C ARG A 169 8.65 -8.19 -18.45
N ALA A 170 7.58 -8.68 -19.04
CA ALA A 170 6.51 -9.31 -18.30
C ALA A 170 6.42 -10.77 -18.72
N GLN A 171 6.21 -11.66 -17.76
CA GLN A 171 5.72 -13.00 -18.08
C GLN A 171 4.36 -12.85 -18.73
N GLN A 172 4.06 -13.66 -19.76
CA GLN A 172 2.75 -13.65 -20.41
C GLN A 172 1.66 -13.87 -19.36
N PRO A 173 0.83 -12.86 -19.05
CA PRO A 173 -0.23 -13.04 -18.07
C PRO A 173 -1.31 -13.94 -18.67
N ARG A 174 -1.92 -14.79 -17.85
CA ARG A 174 -3.13 -15.51 -18.22
C ARG A 174 -4.32 -14.80 -17.58
N VAL A 175 -5.31 -14.49 -18.40
CA VAL A 175 -6.55 -13.84 -17.96
C VAL A 175 -7.71 -14.79 -18.21
N LEU A 176 -8.35 -15.23 -17.15
CA LEU A 176 -9.55 -16.07 -17.20
C LEU A 176 -10.56 -15.53 -16.20
N VAL A 177 -11.41 -14.63 -16.67
CA VAL A 177 -12.23 -13.78 -15.80
C VAL A 177 -13.60 -13.51 -16.39
N VAL A 178 -14.58 -13.26 -15.51
CA VAL A 178 -15.90 -12.78 -15.92
C VAL A 178 -15.79 -11.29 -16.30
N PRO A 179 -16.34 -10.85 -17.45
CA PRO A 179 -16.17 -9.47 -17.92
C PRO A 179 -16.66 -8.38 -16.94
N ASP A 180 -17.71 -8.65 -16.19
CA ASP A 180 -18.27 -7.72 -15.19
C ASP A 180 -17.28 -7.42 -14.05
N PHE A 181 -16.59 -8.45 -13.57
CA PHE A 181 -15.54 -8.33 -12.57
C PHE A 181 -14.34 -7.56 -13.10
N LEU A 182 -13.91 -7.84 -14.34
CA LEU A 182 -12.80 -7.12 -14.95
C LEU A 182 -13.10 -5.61 -15.02
N LEU A 183 -14.33 -5.25 -15.40
CA LEU A 183 -14.77 -3.86 -15.41
C LEU A 183 -14.80 -3.24 -14.01
N ALA A 184 -15.30 -3.95 -13.01
CA ALA A 184 -15.33 -3.46 -11.63
C ALA A 184 -13.92 -3.21 -11.06
N VAL A 185 -12.98 -4.14 -11.29
CA VAL A 185 -11.57 -3.95 -10.88
C VAL A 185 -10.92 -2.80 -11.67
N ALA A 186 -11.20 -2.68 -12.96
CA ALA A 186 -10.68 -1.59 -13.78
C ALA A 186 -11.23 -0.22 -13.35
N GLU A 187 -12.52 -0.13 -13.01
CA GLU A 187 -13.17 1.08 -12.48
C GLU A 187 -12.52 1.54 -11.16
N PHE A 188 -12.15 0.58 -10.28
CA PHE A 188 -11.46 0.91 -9.03
C PHE A 188 -10.12 1.64 -9.26
N PHE A 189 -9.31 1.17 -10.21
CA PHE A 189 -8.00 1.79 -10.49
C PHE A 189 -8.08 2.99 -11.44
N VAL A 190 -9.12 3.02 -12.28
CA VAL A 190 -9.35 4.09 -13.25
C VAL A 190 -10.82 4.52 -13.12
N PRO A 191 -11.13 5.39 -12.13
CA PRO A 191 -12.51 5.84 -11.88
C PRO A 191 -13.18 6.48 -13.10
N ALA A 192 -12.40 7.07 -14.01
CA ALA A 192 -12.88 7.61 -15.28
C ALA A 192 -13.57 6.56 -16.18
N LEU A 193 -13.30 5.26 -16.00
CA LEU A 193 -14.01 4.18 -16.70
C LEU A 193 -15.46 4.04 -16.23
N GLY A 194 -15.79 4.47 -15.01
CA GLY A 194 -17.15 4.46 -14.47
C GLY A 194 -18.14 5.24 -15.32
N ALA A 195 -17.69 6.38 -15.88
CA ALA A 195 -18.45 7.22 -16.80
C ALA A 195 -18.87 6.46 -18.08
N LEU A 196 -18.00 5.58 -18.59
CA LEU A 196 -18.30 4.76 -19.78
C LEU A 196 -19.28 3.62 -19.48
N THR A 197 -19.34 3.18 -18.21
CA THR A 197 -20.24 2.12 -17.75
C THR A 197 -21.59 2.64 -17.21
N GLY A 198 -21.84 3.95 -17.30
CA GLY A 198 -23.09 4.57 -16.84
C GLY A 198 -23.21 4.75 -15.33
N ARG A 199 -22.09 4.62 -14.58
CA ARG A 199 -22.00 4.90 -13.14
C ARG A 199 -21.44 6.31 -12.90
N GLU A 200 -22.16 7.32 -13.37
CA GLU A 200 -21.71 8.73 -13.33
C GLU A 200 -21.61 9.29 -11.90
N GLU A 201 -22.29 8.66 -10.93
CA GLU A 201 -22.24 9.02 -9.50
C GLU A 201 -20.82 8.95 -8.90
N THR A 202 -19.88 8.19 -9.49
CA THR A 202 -18.48 8.05 -9.01
C THR A 202 -17.52 9.11 -9.56
N THR A 203 -18.01 10.03 -10.40
CA THR A 203 -17.20 11.12 -11.00
C THR A 203 -17.26 12.44 -10.23
N ASP A 204 -18.11 12.54 -9.21
CA ASP A 204 -18.06 13.67 -8.27
C ASP A 204 -16.79 13.54 -7.42
N PRO A 205 -15.85 14.50 -7.46
CA PRO A 205 -14.66 14.48 -6.59
C PRO A 205 -15.00 14.43 -5.09
N MET A 206 -16.21 14.80 -4.68
CA MET A 206 -16.72 14.63 -3.31
C MET A 206 -17.11 13.18 -2.97
N ASN A 207 -17.22 12.30 -3.96
CA ASN A 207 -17.66 10.92 -3.82
C ASN A 207 -16.50 9.90 -3.96
N ASP A 208 -15.27 10.37 -4.18
CA ASP A 208 -14.07 9.52 -4.25
C ASP A 208 -13.89 8.78 -2.90
N PRO A 209 -13.87 7.43 -2.87
CA PRO A 209 -13.70 6.67 -1.63
C PRO A 209 -12.38 6.96 -0.89
N ILE A 210 -11.36 7.48 -1.59
CA ILE A 210 -10.11 7.96 -0.98
C ILE A 210 -10.32 9.35 -0.35
N SER A 211 -11.09 10.24 -1.00
CA SER A 211 -11.41 11.59 -0.51
C SER A 211 -12.53 11.62 0.55
N LYS A 212 -13.40 10.60 0.57
CA LYS A 212 -14.51 10.42 1.53
C LYS A 212 -14.07 10.26 2.96
N ASN A 213 -12.78 9.99 3.20
CA ASN A 213 -12.23 9.91 4.54
C ASN A 213 -12.10 11.33 5.12
N SER A 214 -13.24 11.95 5.42
CA SER A 214 -13.38 13.28 6.04
C SER A 214 -13.02 13.28 7.53
N SER A 215 -12.20 12.30 7.94
CA SER A 215 -11.65 12.22 9.28
C SER A 215 -10.76 13.44 9.52
N ILE A 216 -10.92 14.06 10.69
CA ILE A 216 -10.15 15.22 11.10
C ILE A 216 -8.86 14.70 11.73
N VAL A 217 -7.72 14.95 11.10
CA VAL A 217 -6.41 14.58 11.64
C VAL A 217 -5.69 15.83 12.14
N LEU A 218 -5.40 15.87 13.44
CA LEU A 218 -4.76 17.01 14.08
C LEU A 218 -3.27 17.05 13.74
N MET A 219 -2.91 17.92 12.80
CA MET A 219 -1.51 18.12 12.38
C MET A 219 -0.74 19.07 13.30
N GLU A 220 -1.45 19.91 14.05
CA GLU A 220 -0.89 20.93 14.94
C GLU A 220 -1.33 20.72 16.39
N ALA A 221 -0.61 21.32 17.33
CA ALA A 221 -0.91 21.23 18.76
C ALA A 221 -2.24 21.90 19.13
N VAL A 222 -2.68 22.90 18.34
CA VAL A 222 -3.98 23.56 18.50
C VAL A 222 -4.72 23.53 17.18
N TYR A 223 -5.90 22.93 17.17
CA TYR A 223 -6.80 22.91 16.01
C TYR A 223 -8.02 23.75 16.30
N ARG A 224 -8.40 24.62 15.37
CA ARG A 224 -9.60 25.46 15.47
C ARG A 224 -10.65 24.93 14.51
N GLN A 225 -11.84 24.70 15.04
CA GLN A 225 -12.98 24.25 14.25
C GLN A 225 -13.46 25.38 13.34
N ASP A 226 -13.52 25.10 12.04
CA ASP A 226 -14.00 26.04 11.02
C ASP A 226 -15.50 25.90 10.76
N GLU A 227 -16.06 24.69 10.74
CA GLU A 227 -17.49 24.49 10.49
C GLU A 227 -18.36 24.69 11.75
N ASP A 228 -19.55 25.28 11.62
CA ASP A 228 -20.47 25.49 12.74
C ASP A 228 -20.91 24.17 13.42
N VAL A 229 -21.00 23.10 12.64
CA VAL A 229 -21.32 21.75 13.11
C VAL A 229 -20.41 20.73 12.43
N VAL A 230 -19.68 19.97 13.25
CA VAL A 230 -18.83 18.87 12.81
C VAL A 230 -19.49 17.55 13.21
N HIS A 231 -19.76 16.69 12.22
CA HIS A 231 -20.23 15.34 12.51
C HIS A 231 -19.03 14.41 12.69
N LEU A 232 -19.01 13.64 13.78
CA LEU A 232 -18.03 12.57 14.00
C LEU A 232 -18.75 11.22 14.15
N SER A 233 -18.20 10.19 13.52
CA SER A 233 -18.73 8.82 13.51
C SER A 233 -17.56 7.82 13.45
N PRO A 234 -17.81 6.51 13.60
CA PRO A 234 -16.79 5.50 13.32
C PRO A 234 -16.15 5.59 11.93
N SER A 235 -16.91 6.08 10.93
CA SER A 235 -16.51 6.33 9.55
C SER A 235 -15.87 7.73 9.34
N LYS A 236 -16.07 8.68 10.26
CA LYS A 236 -15.53 10.04 10.24
C LYS A 236 -14.89 10.37 11.59
N GLN A 237 -13.63 9.97 11.76
CA GLN A 237 -12.95 9.99 13.05
C GLN A 237 -12.20 11.31 13.31
N LEU A 238 -11.95 11.60 14.59
CA LEU A 238 -10.99 12.61 15.01
C LEU A 238 -9.71 11.91 15.49
N VAL A 239 -8.57 12.23 14.87
CA VAL A 239 -7.29 11.55 15.11
C VAL A 239 -6.24 12.53 15.61
N ALA A 240 -5.68 12.27 16.79
CA ALA A 240 -4.60 13.03 17.41
C ALA A 240 -3.33 12.16 17.51
N ASP A 241 -2.58 12.06 16.40
CA ASP A 241 -1.40 11.18 16.30
C ASP A 241 -0.31 11.70 15.31
N CYS A 242 0.05 12.98 15.42
CA CYS A 242 1.15 13.61 14.66
C CYS A 242 2.50 13.45 15.37
N VAL A 243 3.60 13.36 14.62
CA VAL A 243 4.95 13.26 15.20
C VAL A 243 5.30 14.56 15.95
N ASP A 244 6.09 14.45 17.02
CA ASP A 244 6.59 15.58 17.84
C ASP A 244 5.55 16.40 18.63
N ILE A 245 4.29 15.94 18.72
CA ILE A 245 3.23 16.62 19.49
C ILE A 245 2.63 15.64 20.51
N ASP A 246 2.83 15.92 21.80
CA ASP A 246 2.26 15.10 22.88
C ASP A 246 0.94 15.65 23.42
N GLU A 247 0.71 16.96 23.30
CA GLU A 247 -0.48 17.63 23.81
C GLU A 247 -1.23 18.35 22.69
N TYR A 248 -2.49 17.96 22.50
CA TYR A 248 -3.41 18.53 21.54
C TYR A 248 -4.52 19.31 22.24
N THR A 249 -4.90 20.43 21.64
CA THR A 249 -6.10 21.20 21.98
C THR A 249 -6.99 21.33 20.75
N TYR A 250 -8.21 20.79 20.83
CA TYR A 250 -9.29 21.05 19.88
C TYR A 250 -10.11 22.23 20.40
N ASP A 251 -10.00 23.38 19.75
CA ASP A 251 -10.77 24.60 20.03
C ASP A 251 -11.98 24.66 19.10
N GLY A 252 -13.17 24.37 19.63
CA GLY A 252 -14.41 24.44 18.88
C GLY A 252 -14.85 25.86 18.53
N CYS A 253 -14.18 26.91 19.03
CA CYS A 253 -14.56 28.30 18.78
C CYS A 253 -16.04 28.63 19.11
N GLY A 254 -16.64 27.93 20.06
CA GLY A 254 -18.06 28.03 20.44
C GLY A 254 -19.02 27.16 19.63
N LYS A 255 -18.51 26.34 18.71
CA LYS A 255 -19.27 25.54 17.74
C LYS A 255 -19.55 24.12 18.25
N VAL A 256 -20.25 23.32 17.45
CA VAL A 256 -20.80 22.02 17.88
C VAL A 256 -20.11 20.85 17.18
N ILE A 257 -19.86 19.78 17.93
CA ILE A 257 -19.56 18.44 17.43
C ILE A 257 -20.80 17.57 17.66
N CYS A 258 -21.36 16.98 16.61
CA CYS A 258 -22.43 15.99 16.69
C CYS A 258 -21.86 14.58 16.51
N LEU A 259 -22.09 13.72 17.49
CA LEU A 259 -21.71 12.31 17.44
C LEU A 259 -22.84 11.51 16.78
N SER A 260 -22.67 11.15 15.51
CA SER A 260 -23.60 10.24 14.86
C SER A 260 -23.28 8.80 15.24
N VAL A 261 -24.22 8.16 15.93
CA VAL A 261 -24.27 6.70 15.96
C VAL A 261 -24.80 6.28 14.59
N GLU A 262 -24.01 5.53 13.82
CA GLU A 262 -24.54 4.77 12.69
C GLU A 262 -25.61 3.82 13.25
N THR A 263 -26.87 4.28 13.29
CA THR A 263 -28.02 3.44 13.57
C THR A 263 -28.28 2.63 12.32
N ASP A 264 -27.46 1.61 12.13
CA ASP A 264 -27.69 0.66 11.07
C ASP A 264 -29.01 -0.04 11.39
N THR A 265 -30.03 0.23 10.58
CA THR A 265 -31.37 -0.31 10.81
C THR A 265 -31.43 -1.82 10.56
N LYS A 266 -30.34 -2.50 10.22
CA LYS A 266 -30.34 -3.95 10.01
C LYS A 266 -29.02 -4.70 10.28
N GLU A 267 -28.23 -4.42 11.33
CA GLU A 267 -27.09 -5.31 11.64
C GLU A 267 -27.03 -5.83 13.07
N VAL A 268 -27.68 -6.99 13.25
CA VAL A 268 -27.30 -8.00 14.23
C VAL A 268 -26.01 -8.65 13.74
N ARG A 269 -24.86 -8.32 14.38
CA ARG A 269 -23.58 -9.10 14.47
C ARG A 269 -22.31 -8.49 13.84
N SER A 270 -21.92 -7.29 14.26
CA SER A 270 -20.49 -6.98 14.40
C SER A 270 -20.23 -6.26 15.72
N THR A 271 -19.90 -7.03 16.76
CA THR A 271 -19.44 -6.52 18.07
C THR A 271 -18.00 -5.99 18.00
N ARG A 272 -17.57 -5.37 16.89
CA ARG A 272 -16.25 -4.75 16.81
C ARG A 272 -16.37 -3.30 17.26
N PHE A 273 -15.71 -2.99 18.37
CA PHE A 273 -15.52 -1.63 18.84
C PHE A 273 -14.84 -0.80 17.73
N ARG A 274 -15.51 0.24 17.23
CA ARG A 274 -14.95 1.21 16.29
C ARG A 274 -14.90 2.58 16.96
N PRO A 275 -13.70 3.14 17.25
CA PRO A 275 -13.58 4.42 17.95
C PRO A 275 -13.98 5.59 17.04
N ILE A 276 -14.60 6.62 17.62
CA ILE A 276 -14.86 7.91 16.95
C ILE A 276 -13.68 8.87 17.14
N VAL A 277 -13.02 8.80 18.28
CA VAL A 277 -11.84 9.60 18.61
C VAL A 277 -10.66 8.66 18.86
N VAL A 278 -9.56 8.90 18.14
CA VAL A 278 -8.33 8.12 18.24
C VAL A 278 -7.22 9.01 18.76
N ILE A 279 -6.65 8.63 19.91
CA ILE A 279 -5.53 9.34 20.53
C ILE A 279 -4.34 8.40 20.51
N GLY A 280 -3.23 8.84 19.91
CA GLY A 280 -2.01 8.03 19.87
C GLY A 280 -1.45 7.76 21.27
N ARG A 281 -0.71 6.67 21.40
CA ARG A 281 -0.17 6.23 22.70
C ARG A 281 0.77 7.31 23.28
N GLY A 282 0.49 7.73 24.52
CA GLY A 282 1.28 8.74 25.22
C GLY A 282 0.85 10.19 24.93
N LYS A 283 -0.10 10.39 24.00
CA LYS A 283 -0.62 11.70 23.64
C LYS A 283 -1.86 12.05 24.47
N ARG A 284 -2.17 13.34 24.55
CA ARG A 284 -3.32 13.89 25.26
C ARG A 284 -4.10 14.82 24.34
N LEU A 285 -5.42 14.70 24.33
CA LEU A 285 -6.32 15.58 23.60
C LEU A 285 -7.25 16.29 24.59
N ARG A 286 -7.31 17.62 24.48
CA ARG A 286 -8.22 18.47 25.27
C ARG A 286 -9.18 19.19 24.33
N PHE A 287 -10.47 19.13 24.65
CA PHE A 287 -11.50 19.93 23.98
C PHE A 287 -11.71 21.25 24.74
N VAL A 288 -11.81 22.35 24.00
CA VAL A 288 -11.99 23.71 24.52
C VAL A 288 -13.04 24.41 23.66
N ASN A 289 -13.91 25.22 24.25
CA ASN A 289 -14.94 26.00 23.55
C ASN A 289 -15.76 25.19 22.54
N VAL A 290 -16.11 23.95 22.86
CA VAL A 290 -16.90 23.10 21.96
C VAL A 290 -18.05 22.49 22.72
N LYS A 291 -19.20 22.40 22.07
CA LYS A 291 -20.34 21.63 22.56
C LYS A 291 -20.32 20.28 21.86
N ILE A 292 -20.36 19.18 22.61
CA ILE A 292 -20.44 17.83 22.05
C ILE A 292 -21.85 17.31 22.33
N GLU A 293 -22.56 16.92 21.27
CA GLU A 293 -23.93 16.39 21.30
C GLU A 293 -24.01 14.96 20.77
#